data_AF-A0A3N5LF85-F1
#
_entry.id   AF-A0A3N5LF85-F1
#
_cell.length_a   1.000
_cell.length_b   1.000
_cell.length_c   1.000
_cell.angle_alpha   90.00
_cell.angle_beta   90.00
_cell.angle_gamma   90.00
#
_symmetry.space_group_name_H-M   'P 1'
#
loop_
_entity.id
_entity.type
_entity.pdbx_description
1 polymer ?
#
loop_
_entity_poly.entity_id
_entity_poly.type
_entity_poly.pdbx_seq_one_letter_code
_entity_poly.pdbx_strand_id
1 'polypeptide(L)'
;FDRVRGGTIFSTEDLFAHLALALHPQRILLAGLEPGVWADYPACHSLIAEITPTNLHATAEALTGSKATDVTGGMQSKVMQTIELITALPGLEALIFSGETPGSVKNALLGETTGTRLHSGIS
;
A
#
# COMPACT_ATOMS: atom_id res chain seq x y z
N PHE A 1 -5.20 5.51 -25.95
CA PHE A 1 -4.04 4.67 -26.31
C PHE A 1 -3.16 5.43 -27.26
N ASP A 2 -1.94 5.75 -26.84
CA ASP A 2 -0.87 6.22 -27.73
C ASP A 2 0.19 5.12 -27.76
N ARG A 3 0.49 4.61 -28.96
CA ARG A 3 1.39 3.48 -29.23
C ARG A 3 2.77 3.94 -29.72
N VAL A 4 3.09 5.23 -29.66
CA VAL A 4 4.27 5.80 -30.35
C VAL A 4 5.43 6.16 -29.39
N ARG A 5 5.22 6.20 -28.08
CA ARG A 5 6.31 6.41 -27.10
C ARG A 5 6.33 5.26 -26.11
N GLY A 6 7.42 4.49 -26.11
CA GLY A 6 7.71 3.47 -25.11
C GLY A 6 7.93 4.08 -23.73
N GLY A 7 6.89 4.64 -23.14
CA GLY A 7 6.88 5.00 -21.73
C GLY A 7 6.72 3.71 -20.94
N THR A 8 7.76 3.30 -20.21
CA THR A 8 7.57 2.37 -19.10
C THR A 8 6.63 3.04 -18.12
N ILE A 9 5.47 2.43 -17.85
CA ILE A 9 4.61 2.85 -16.74
C ILE A 9 5.41 2.54 -15.48
N PHE A 10 6.05 3.55 -14.93
CA PHE A 10 6.78 3.47 -13.68
C PHE A 10 5.77 3.73 -12.57
N SER A 11 5.49 2.72 -11.73
CA SER A 11 4.55 2.93 -10.64
C SER A 11 5.18 3.77 -9.55
N THR A 12 4.35 4.44 -8.76
CA THR A 12 4.81 5.20 -7.59
C THR A 12 5.53 4.27 -6.61
N GLU A 13 5.11 3.01 -6.53
CA GLU A 13 5.71 1.97 -5.69
C GLU A 13 7.12 1.58 -6.16
N ASP A 14 7.38 1.52 -7.46
CA ASP A 14 8.73 1.28 -7.99
C ASP A 14 9.69 2.42 -7.61
N LEU A 15 9.21 3.67 -7.62
CA LEU A 15 9.98 4.82 -7.11
C LEU A 15 10.27 4.68 -5.62
N PHE A 16 9.25 4.32 -4.83
CA PHE A 16 9.39 4.15 -3.39
C PHE A 16 10.38 3.02 -3.06
N ALA A 17 10.32 1.89 -3.77
CA ALA A 17 11.27 0.80 -3.58
C ALA A 17 12.71 1.26 -3.84
N HIS A 18 12.94 2.00 -4.93
CA HIS A 18 14.27 2.54 -5.24
C HIS A 18 14.77 3.53 -4.16
N LEU A 19 13.92 4.48 -3.75
CA LEU A 19 14.30 5.49 -2.76
C LEU A 19 14.46 4.91 -1.35
N ALA A 20 13.62 3.96 -0.96
CA ALA A 20 13.65 3.37 0.38
C ALA A 20 14.95 2.60 0.63
N LEU A 21 15.46 1.90 -0.38
CA LEU A 21 16.76 1.21 -0.30
C LEU A 21 17.95 2.19 -0.15
N ALA A 22 17.81 3.45 -0.59
CA ALA A 22 18.84 4.46 -0.44
C ALA A 22 18.70 5.23 0.89
N LEU A 23 17.49 5.65 1.23
CA LEU A 23 17.20 6.55 2.36
C LEU A 23 16.92 5.83 3.67
N HIS A 24 16.58 4.54 3.63
CA HIS A 24 16.21 3.72 4.78
C HIS A 24 15.17 4.38 5.69
N PRO A 25 14.02 4.83 5.15
CA PRO A 25 13.00 5.50 5.94
C PRO A 25 12.35 4.50 6.92
N GLN A 26 11.90 5.01 8.06
CA GLN A 26 11.09 4.23 9.00
C GLN A 26 9.64 4.09 8.54
N ARG A 27 9.14 5.02 7.70
CA ARG A 27 7.73 5.05 7.31
C ARG A 27 7.51 5.53 5.88
N ILE A 28 6.65 4.84 5.15
CA ILE A 28 6.09 5.27 3.86
C ILE A 28 4.59 5.51 4.02
N LEU A 29 4.11 6.66 3.55
CA LEU A 29 2.69 7.03 3.61
C LEU A 29 2.10 6.98 2.18
N LEU A 30 1.24 6.00 1.93
CA LEU A 30 0.58 5.77 0.65
C LEU A 30 -0.85 6.33 0.70
N ALA A 31 -0.94 7.66 0.53
CA ALA A 31 -2.22 8.36 0.48
C ALA A 31 -2.92 8.11 -0.88
N GLY A 32 -4.15 7.60 -0.85
CA GLY A 32 -4.98 7.35 -2.02
C GLY A 32 -6.41 7.84 -1.85
N LEU A 33 -7.30 7.38 -2.72
CA LEU A 33 -8.75 7.58 -2.58
C LEU A 33 -9.29 6.65 -1.48
N GLU A 34 -8.79 5.42 -1.43
CA GLU A 34 -9.32 4.37 -0.58
C GLU A 34 -8.92 4.58 0.88
N PRO A 35 -9.82 4.34 1.86
CA PRO A 35 -9.51 4.50 3.27
C PRO A 35 -8.51 3.46 3.81
N GLY A 36 -8.25 2.40 3.05
CA GLY A 36 -7.33 1.31 3.37
C GLY A 36 -7.57 0.13 2.43
N VAL A 37 -7.12 -1.06 2.84
CA VAL A 37 -7.37 -2.32 2.14
C VAL A 37 -8.67 -2.93 2.68
N TRP A 38 -9.66 -3.14 1.82
CA TRP A 38 -10.90 -3.81 2.18
C TRP A 38 -10.70 -5.31 2.38
N ALA A 39 -11.23 -5.84 3.49
CA ALA A 39 -11.22 -7.27 3.80
C ALA A 39 -12.30 -8.05 3.02
N ASP A 40 -13.37 -7.36 2.59
CA ASP A 40 -14.58 -7.95 2.03
C ASP A 40 -14.96 -7.35 0.67
N TYR A 41 -13.98 -6.91 -0.12
CA TYR A 41 -14.24 -6.35 -1.45
C TYR A 41 -15.06 -7.33 -2.32
N PRO A 42 -16.12 -6.88 -3.03
CA PRO A 42 -16.51 -5.49 -3.27
C PRO A 42 -17.53 -4.90 -2.28
N ALA A 43 -17.86 -5.60 -1.19
CA ALA A 43 -18.85 -5.12 -0.22
C ALA A 43 -18.34 -3.92 0.59
N CYS A 44 -17.02 -3.83 0.82
CA CYS A 44 -16.35 -2.67 1.40
C CYS A 44 -16.93 -2.23 2.76
N HIS A 45 -17.24 -3.17 3.64
CA HIS A 45 -17.73 -2.86 4.99
C HIS A 45 -16.62 -2.83 6.03
N SER A 46 -15.51 -3.53 5.79
CA SER A 46 -14.45 -3.69 6.78
C SER A 46 -13.05 -3.57 6.19
N LEU A 47 -12.19 -2.82 6.87
CA LEU A 47 -10.78 -2.69 6.50
C LEU A 47 -9.94 -3.74 7.21
N ILE A 48 -8.90 -4.21 6.53
CA ILE A 48 -7.80 -4.94 7.15
C ILE A 48 -6.97 -3.92 7.93
N ALA A 49 -6.83 -4.11 9.25
CA ALA A 49 -6.05 -3.19 10.08
C ALA A 49 -4.54 -3.32 9.80
N GLU A 50 -4.05 -4.55 9.70
CA GLU A 50 -2.62 -4.85 9.55
C GLU A 50 -2.36 -5.97 8.53
N ILE A 51 -1.35 -5.76 7.67
CA ILE A 51 -0.84 -6.77 6.75
C ILE A 51 0.65 -6.96 7.02
N THR A 52 1.07 -8.21 7.17
CA THR A 52 2.45 -8.63 7.40
C THR A 52 2.84 -9.68 6.35
N PRO A 53 4.14 -9.93 6.14
CA PRO A 53 4.57 -11.06 5.31
C PRO A 53 3.94 -12.39 5.72
N THR A 54 3.69 -12.59 7.02
CA THR A 54 3.12 -13.83 7.57
C THR A 54 1.63 -13.98 7.35
N ASN A 55 0.85 -12.88 7.32
CA ASN A 55 -0.60 -12.92 7.12
C ASN A 55 -1.03 -12.62 5.67
N LEU A 56 -0.08 -12.26 4.79
CA LEU A 56 -0.35 -11.87 3.41
C LEU A 56 -1.14 -12.93 2.63
N HIS A 57 -0.85 -14.22 2.83
CA HIS A 57 -1.58 -15.30 2.14
C HIS A 57 -3.07 -15.31 2.53
N ALA A 58 -3.40 -15.04 3.79
CA ALA A 58 -4.79 -14.99 4.25
C ALA A 58 -5.54 -13.75 3.73
N THR A 59 -4.82 -12.68 3.38
CA THR A 59 -5.40 -11.44 2.85
C THR A 59 -5.47 -11.42 1.31
N ALA A 60 -4.78 -12.33 0.63
CA ALA A 60 -4.74 -12.43 -0.83
C ALA A 60 -6.11 -12.67 -1.48
N GLU A 61 -7.01 -13.38 -0.80
CA GLU A 61 -8.39 -13.60 -1.28
C GLU A 61 -9.16 -12.27 -1.39
N ALA A 62 -9.05 -11.39 -0.39
CA ALA A 62 -9.65 -10.07 -0.38
C ALA A 62 -9.05 -9.14 -1.46
N LEU A 63 -7.75 -9.26 -1.72
CA LEU A 63 -7.03 -8.46 -2.71
C LEU A 63 -7.38 -8.83 -4.16
N THR A 64 -7.76 -10.08 -4.43
CA THR A 64 -8.02 -10.57 -5.79
C THR A 64 -9.28 -9.95 -6.41
N GLY A 65 -10.29 -9.63 -5.59
CA GLY A 65 -11.51 -8.96 -6.05
C GLY A 65 -11.28 -7.53 -6.56
N SER A 66 -10.26 -6.84 -6.05
CA SER A 66 -9.93 -5.44 -6.39
C SER A 66 -9.24 -5.28 -7.76
N LYS A 67 -8.91 -6.36 -8.48
CA LYS A 67 -8.26 -6.31 -9.81
C LYS A 67 -9.07 -5.57 -10.89
N ALA A 68 -10.38 -5.46 -10.75
CA ALA A 68 -11.26 -5.04 -11.84
C ALA A 68 -11.27 -3.52 -12.12
N THR A 69 -10.71 -2.69 -11.24
CA THR A 69 -10.96 -1.23 -11.27
C THR A 69 -9.77 -0.35 -11.64
N ASP A 70 -8.54 -0.84 -11.78
CA ASP A 70 -7.40 0.05 -12.01
C ASP A 70 -6.32 -0.50 -12.98
N VAL A 71 -5.99 0.30 -13.99
CA VAL A 71 -5.12 -0.06 -15.12
C VAL A 71 -3.63 0.28 -14.89
N THR A 72 -3.25 0.76 -13.71
CA THR A 72 -1.87 1.16 -13.37
C THR A 72 -1.25 0.43 -12.17
N GLY A 73 -1.81 -0.72 -11.75
CA GLY A 73 -1.32 -1.45 -10.57
C GLY A 73 -2.24 -1.25 -9.37
N GLY A 74 -3.31 -2.03 -9.31
CA GLY A 74 -4.34 -1.95 -8.28
C GLY A 74 -3.87 -2.32 -6.87
N MET A 75 -4.81 -2.35 -5.91
CA MET A 75 -4.54 -2.56 -4.49
C MET A 75 -3.66 -3.79 -4.21
N GLN A 76 -3.89 -4.90 -4.93
CA GLN A 76 -3.07 -6.09 -4.80
C GLN A 76 -1.59 -5.85 -5.12
N SER A 77 -1.28 -5.21 -6.25
CA SER A 77 0.11 -4.95 -6.65
C SER A 77 0.80 -4.05 -5.63
N LYS A 78 0.11 -2.99 -5.20
CA LYS A 78 0.59 -2.05 -4.18
C LYS A 78 0.94 -2.76 -2.88
N VAL A 79 0.05 -3.62 -2.37
CA VAL A 79 0.31 -4.39 -1.15
C VAL A 79 1.48 -5.35 -1.34
N MET A 80 1.52 -6.11 -2.44
CA MET A 80 2.60 -7.07 -2.71
C MET A 80 3.98 -6.39 -2.79
N GLN A 81 4.11 -5.33 -3.58
CA GLN A 81 5.36 -4.58 -3.74
C GLN A 81 5.81 -3.95 -2.40
N THR A 82 4.85 -3.45 -1.62
CA THR A 82 5.16 -2.86 -0.31
C THR A 82 5.62 -3.92 0.70
N ILE A 83 4.98 -5.09 0.73
CA ILE A 83 5.40 -6.20 1.61
C ILE A 83 6.77 -6.75 1.19
N GLU A 84 7.07 -6.82 -0.11
CA GLU A 84 8.40 -7.19 -0.60
C GLU A 84 9.47 -6.21 -0.10
N LEU A 85 9.19 -4.91 -0.19
CA LEU A 85 10.09 -3.86 0.31
C LEU A 85 10.29 -3.94 1.84
N ILE A 86 9.22 -4.17 2.60
CA ILE A 86 9.27 -4.36 4.06
C ILE A 86 10.05 -5.63 4.42
N THR A 87 9.96 -6.68 3.60
CA THR A 87 10.74 -7.90 3.80
C THR A 87 12.24 -7.62 3.62
N ALA A 88 12.60 -6.77 2.66
CA ALA A 88 13.99 -6.32 2.45
C ALA A 88 14.47 -5.34 3.53
N LEU A 89 13.57 -4.55 4.12
CA LEU A 89 13.84 -3.54 5.15
C LEU A 89 12.92 -3.76 6.36
N PRO A 90 13.22 -4.69 7.28
CA PRO A 90 12.29 -5.07 8.36
C PRO A 90 11.88 -3.95 9.33
N GLY A 91 12.65 -2.85 9.39
CA GLY A 91 12.34 -1.64 10.17
C GLY A 91 11.49 -0.61 9.43
N LEU A 92 11.11 -0.86 8.17
CA LEU A 92 10.20 -0.04 7.40
C LEU A 92 8.76 -0.44 7.72
N GLU A 93 7.91 0.59 7.89
CA GLU A 93 6.47 0.44 7.90
C GLU A 93 5.85 1.24 6.75
N ALA A 94 4.68 0.80 6.28
CA ALA A 94 3.87 1.58 5.35
C ALA A 94 2.44 1.72 5.85
N LEU A 95 1.78 2.82 5.48
CA LEU A 95 0.38 3.07 5.78
C LEU A 95 -0.36 3.36 4.47
N ILE A 96 -1.38 2.56 4.16
CA ILE A 96 -2.34 2.81 3.08
C ILE A 96 -3.57 3.47 3.70
N PHE A 97 -3.92 4.68 3.26
CA PHE A 97 -5.02 5.47 3.82
C PHE A 97 -5.60 6.46 2.81
N SER A 98 -6.77 7.01 3.12
CA SER A 98 -7.39 8.03 2.26
C SER A 98 -6.81 9.42 2.54
N GLY A 99 -6.28 10.04 1.50
CA GLY A 99 -5.82 11.44 1.51
C GLY A 99 -6.96 12.45 1.34
N GLU A 100 -8.18 12.01 1.05
CA GLU A 100 -9.32 12.90 0.77
C GLU A 100 -9.95 13.50 2.03
N THR A 101 -9.86 12.78 3.16
CA THR A 101 -10.39 13.25 4.44
C THR A 101 -9.56 14.42 4.96
N PRO A 102 -10.15 15.60 5.20
CA PRO A 102 -9.43 16.74 5.75
C PRO A 102 -8.70 16.38 7.05
N GLY A 103 -7.39 16.64 7.09
CA GLY A 103 -6.53 16.34 8.24
C GLY A 103 -5.89 14.95 8.24
N SER A 104 -6.30 14.02 7.37
CA SER A 104 -5.75 12.65 7.36
C SER A 104 -4.24 12.61 7.13
N VAL A 105 -3.75 13.39 6.16
CA VAL A 105 -2.31 13.48 5.86
C VAL A 105 -1.52 14.04 7.04
N LYS A 106 -2.04 15.09 7.69
CA LYS A 106 -1.40 15.68 8.88
C LYS A 106 -1.32 14.64 10.01
N ASN A 107 -2.41 13.94 10.25
CA ASN A 107 -2.50 12.93 11.30
C ASN A 107 -1.54 11.75 11.03
N ALA A 108 -1.49 11.28 9.79
CA ALA A 108 -0.56 10.23 9.36
C ALA A 108 0.91 10.65 9.56
N LEU A 109 1.25 11.90 9.22
CA LEU A 109 2.58 12.48 9.47
C LEU A 109 2.90 12.59 10.97
N LEU A 110 1.89 12.82 11.82
CA LEU A 110 2.05 12.91 13.28
C LEU A 110 2.11 11.55 13.97
N GLY A 111 1.88 10.46 13.26
CA GLY A 111 2.02 9.12 13.81
C GLY A 111 0.78 8.24 13.69
N GLU A 112 -0.39 8.81 13.41
CA GLU A 112 -1.65 8.07 13.40
C GLU A 112 -1.69 7.03 12.27
N THR A 113 -2.28 5.88 12.56
CA THR A 113 -2.33 4.71 11.66
C THR A 113 -3.77 4.41 11.21
N THR A 114 -4.53 5.45 10.86
CA THR A 114 -5.88 5.30 10.33
C THR A 114 -5.84 4.77 8.89
N GLY A 115 -6.19 3.50 8.71
CA GLY A 115 -6.17 2.80 7.43
C GLY A 115 -5.63 1.38 7.59
N THR A 116 -4.82 0.93 6.64
CA THR A 116 -4.15 -0.38 6.71
C THR A 116 -2.65 -0.20 6.88
N ARG A 117 -2.11 -0.72 7.97
CA ARG A 117 -0.67 -0.71 8.26
C ARG A 117 0.00 -1.95 7.69
N LEU A 118 1.12 -1.77 7.01
CA LEU A 118 1.97 -2.84 6.49
C LEU A 118 3.29 -2.81 7.25
N HIS A 119 3.71 -3.95 7.83
CA HIS A 119 4.95 -4.04 8.61
C HIS A 119 5.49 -5.47 8.67
N SER A 120 6.72 -5.64 9.15
CA SER A 120 7.41 -6.94 9.20
C SER A 120 6.83 -7.93 10.22
N GLY A 121 6.02 -7.44 11.18
CA GLY A 121 5.49 -8.22 12.30
C GLY A 121 6.45 -8.37 13.49
N ILE A 122 7.61 -7.70 13.46
CA ILE A 122 8.59 -7.68 14.55
C ILE A 122 8.46 -6.33 15.25
N SER A 123 8.13 -6.34 16.55
CA SER A 123 8.06 -5.15 17.41
C SER A 123 9.37 -4.88 18.13
#